data_AF-A0A017TB28-F1
#
_entry.id   AF-A0A017TB28-F1
#
_cell.length_a   1.000
_cell.length_b   1.000
_cell.length_c   1.000
_cell.angle_alpha   90.00
_cell.angle_beta   90.00
_cell.angle_gamma   90.00
#
_symmetry.space_group_name_H-M   'P 1'
#
loop_
_entity.id
_entity.type
_entity.pdbx_description
1 polymer ?
#
loop_
_entity_poly.entity_id
_entity_poly.type
_entity_poly.pdbx_seq_one_letter_code
_entity_poly.pdbx_strand_id
1 'polypeptide(L)' 'MSTDAAARRACTVDEYLAWEHNAPEKHAFFRGEVFAMAGASEAHNLLVANLVTVLST' A
#
# COMPACT_ATOMS: atom_id res chain seq x y z
N MET A 1 -11.12 27.06 -8.41
CA MET A 1 -10.29 25.88 -8.11
C MET A 1 -10.79 24.76 -9.00
N SER A 2 -10.00 24.35 -10.00
CA SER A 2 -10.43 23.35 -10.98
C SER A 2 -10.40 21.96 -10.36
N THR A 3 -11.56 21.40 -10.02
CA THR A 3 -11.70 19.97 -9.68
C THR A 3 -12.05 19.22 -10.95
N ASP A 4 -11.07 19.04 -11.82
CA ASP A 4 -11.17 17.99 -12.82
C ASP A 4 -10.77 16.68 -12.14
N ALA A 5 -11.72 16.06 -11.45
CA ALA A 5 -11.59 14.70 -11.00
C ALA A 5 -11.75 13.80 -12.23
N ALA A 6 -10.70 13.73 -13.06
CA ALA A 6 -10.61 12.81 -14.17
C ALA A 6 -11.09 11.44 -13.69
N ALA A 7 -12.10 10.89 -14.36
CA ALA A 7 -12.79 9.66 -13.97
C ALA A 7 -11.76 8.57 -13.69
N ARG A 8 -11.46 8.35 -12.40
CA ARG A 8 -10.42 7.40 -12.00
C ARG A 8 -10.95 6.03 -12.33
N ARG A 9 -10.39 5.40 -13.37
CA ARG A 9 -10.77 4.03 -13.73
C ARG A 9 -10.54 3.16 -12.50
N ALA A 10 -11.56 2.42 -12.09
CA ALA A 10 -11.40 1.46 -11.01
C ALA A 10 -10.31 0.46 -11.42
N CYS A 11 -9.30 0.28 -10.56
CA CYS A 11 -8.24 -0.69 -10.76
C CYS A 11 -8.74 -2.07 -10.32
N THR A 12 -8.51 -3.10 -11.13
CA THR A 12 -8.74 -4.48 -10.69
C THR A 12 -7.60 -4.94 -9.79
N VAL A 13 -7.82 -6.01 -9.01
CA VAL A 13 -6.77 -6.58 -8.15
C VAL A 13 -5.59 -7.06 -8.98
N ASP A 14 -5.82 -7.72 -10.11
CA ASP A 14 -4.75 -8.24 -10.99
C ASP A 14 -3.92 -7.11 -11.61
N GLU A 15 -4.58 -6.03 -12.07
CA GLU A 15 -3.89 -4.83 -12.56
C GLU A 15 -3.04 -4.19 -11.46
N TYR A 16 -3.57 -4.08 -10.23
CA TYR A 16 -2.83 -3.56 -9.09
C TYR A 16 -1.60 -4.42 -8.77
N LEU A 17 -1.75 -5.74 -8.67
CA LEU A 17 -0.65 -6.64 -8.33
C LEU A 17 0.45 -6.64 -9.39
N ALA A 18 0.08 -6.65 -10.68
CA ALA A 18 1.04 -6.60 -11.79
C ALA A 18 1.86 -5.30 -11.79
N TRP A 19 1.22 -4.17 -11.46
CA TRP A 19 1.88 -2.88 -11.35
C TRP A 19 2.72 -2.78 -10.06
N GLU A 20 2.16 -3.15 -8.91
CA GLU A 20 2.78 -3.05 -7.57
C GLU A 20 4.08 -3.87 -7.49
N HIS A 21 4.16 -5.00 -8.19
CA HIS A 21 5.39 -5.82 -8.25
C HIS A 21 6.63 -5.02 -8.69
N ASN A 22 6.45 -4.03 -9.57
CA ASN A 22 7.53 -3.20 -10.10
C ASN A 22 7.56 -1.80 -9.49
N ALA A 23 6.69 -1.51 -8.52
CA ALA A 23 6.62 -0.22 -7.88
C ALA A 23 7.81 -0.02 -6.93
N PRO A 24 8.44 1.17 -6.93
CA PRO A 24 9.56 1.46 -6.03
C PRO A 24 9.12 1.63 -4.57
N GLU A 25 7.84 1.97 -4.36
CA GLU A 25 7.23 2.20 -3.06
C GLU A 25 6.01 1.30 -2.91
N LYS A 26 5.60 1.05 -1.65
CA LYS A 26 4.43 0.24 -1.36
C LYS A 26 3.15 1.05 -1.40
N HIS A 27 2.10 0.43 -1.92
CA HIS A 27 0.77 1.00 -1.99
C HIS A 27 -0.26 0.05 -1.37
N ALA A 28 -1.39 0.59 -0.95
CA ALA A 28 -2.54 -0.19 -0.49
C ALA A 28 -3.65 -0.14 -1.54
N PHE A 29 -4.20 -1.31 -1.86
CA PHE A 29 -5.40 -1.41 -2.68
C PHE A 29 -6.65 -1.53 -1.81
N PHE A 30 -7.66 -0.70 -2.07
CA PHE A 30 -8.95 -0.78 -1.41
C PHE A 30 -10.08 -0.43 -2.37
N ARG A 31 -10.98 -1.40 -2.63
CA ARG A 31 -12.21 -1.23 -3.42
C ARG A 31 -12.00 -0.58 -4.80
N GLY A 32 -10.91 -0.92 -5.48
CA GLY A 32 -10.61 -0.39 -6.82
C GLY A 32 -9.77 0.89 -6.82
N GLU A 33 -9.35 1.35 -5.64
CA GLU A 33 -8.47 2.51 -5.48
C GLU A 33 -7.12 2.09 -4.91
N VAL A 34 -6.06 2.78 -5.36
CA VAL A 34 -4.68 2.58 -4.91
C VAL A 34 -4.25 3.81 -4.11
N PHE A 35 -3.70 3.60 -2.93
CA PHE A 35 -3.26 4.62 -2.00
C PHE A 35 -1.77 4.45 -1.69
N ALA A 36 -1.01 5.54 -1.66
CA ALA A 36 0.37 5.47 -1.17
C ALA A 36 0.38 5.07 0.31
N MET A 37 1.25 4.13 0.69
CA MET A 37 1.46 3.83 2.11
C MET A 37 2.35 4.90 2.74
N ALA A 38 2.08 5.26 4.00
CA ALA A 38 2.82 6.30 4.71
C ALA A 38 4.29 5.95 5.07
N GLY A 39 4.83 4.85 4.53
CA GLY A 39 6.10 4.28 4.96
C GLY A 39 6.06 3.79 6.41
N ALA A 40 7.23 3.55 6.99
CA ALA A 40 7.38 3.18 8.40
C ALA A 40 8.62 3.83 9.01
N SER A 41 8.52 4.26 10.26
CA SER A 41 9.69 4.69 11.03
C SER A 41 10.47 3.48 11.57
N GLU A 42 11.73 3.69 11.93
CA GLU A 42 12.55 2.64 12.56
C GLU A 42 11.88 2.09 13.83
N ALA A 43 11.35 2.96 14.68
CA ALA A 43 10.63 2.56 15.89
C ALA A 43 9.40 1.69 15.57
N HIS A 44 8.66 2.01 14.51
CA HIS A 44 7.54 1.17 14.05
C HIS A 44 8.03 -0.22 13.63
N ASN A 45 9.10 -0.29 12.84
CA ASN A 45 9.65 -1.55 12.35
C ASN A 45 10.16 -2.45 13.49
N LEU A 46 10.81 -1.88 14.50
CA LEU A 46 11.29 -2.63 15.67
C LEU A 46 10.13 -3.27 16.45
N LEU A 47 9.04 -2.50 16.67
CA LEU A 47 7.85 -3.03 17.35
C LEU A 47 7.20 -4.16 16.56
N VAL A 48 7.06 -4.00 15.24
CA VAL A 48 6.48 -5.03 14.37
C VAL A 48 7.35 -6.29 14.37
N ALA A 49 8.68 -6.17 14.25
CA ALA A 49 9.59 -7.32 14.25
C ALA A 49 9.55 -8.11 15.57
N ASN A 50 9.50 -7.41 16.71
CA ASN A 50 9.34 -8.04 18.02
C ASN A 50 8.02 -8.80 18.12
N LEU A 51 6.93 -8.20 17.65
CA LEU A 51 5.61 -8.84 17.66
C LEU A 51 5.59 -10.09 16.78
N VAL A 52 6.12 -10.01 15.55
CA VAL A 52 6.24 -11.18 14.66
C VAL A 52 7.03 -12.30 15.33
N THR A 53 8.16 -11.99 15.97
CA THR A 53 9.00 -12.98 16.64
C THR A 53 8.25 -13.69 17.76
N VAL A 54 7.54 -12.94 18.60
CA VAL A 54 6.79 -13.50 19.75
C VAL A 54 5.56 -14.30 19.31
N LEU A 55 4.89 -13.90 18.22
CA LEU A 55 3.68 -14.57 17.74
C LEU A 55 3.96 -15.76 16.81
N SER A 56 5.19 -15.92 16.32
CA SER A 56 5.57 -17.00 15.39
C SER A 56 6.10 -18.25 16.08
N THR A 57 5.97 -18.34 17.42
CA THR A 57 6.30 -19.52 18.25
C THR A 57 5.04 -20.23 18.70
#